data_AF-A0A2S8PBB7-F1
#
_entry.id   AF-A0A2S8PBB7-F1
#
_cell.length_a   1.000
_cell.length_b   1.000
_cell.length_c   1.000
_cell.angle_alpha   90.00
_cell.angle_beta   90.00
_cell.angle_gamma   90.00
#
_symmetry.space_group_name_H-M   'P 1'
#
loop_
_entity.id
_entity.type
_entity.pdbx_description
1 polymer ?
#
loop_
_entity_poly.entity_id
_entity_poly.type
_entity_poly.pdbx_seq_one_letter_code
_entity_poly.pdbx_strand_id
1 'polypeptide(L)' 'MVQTFYLVFGTIFITLGILSRIKPTFGWNMNEAWKVKDDSEPSDAYIEARKFGGFIAIVIGLFFFAL' A
#
# COMPACT_ATOMS: atom_id res chain seq x y z
N MET A 1 -10.17 -17.83 -18.07
CA MET A 1 -9.14 -18.02 -17.02
C MET A 1 -8.32 -16.75 -16.82
N VAL A 2 -7.67 -16.19 -17.86
CA VAL A 2 -6.81 -14.98 -17.76
C VAL A 2 -7.54 -13.76 -17.16
N GLN A 3 -8.75 -13.45 -17.62
CA GLN A 3 -9.53 -12.31 -17.14
C GLN A 3 -9.85 -12.37 -15.64
N THR A 4 -10.13 -13.56 -15.11
CA THR A 4 -10.36 -13.76 -13.67
C THR A 4 -9.11 -13.40 -12.87
N PHE A 5 -7.91 -13.70 -13.36
CA PHE A 5 -6.67 -13.30 -12.70
C PHE A 5 -6.51 -11.78 -12.64
N TYR A 6 -6.82 -11.06 -13.72
CA TYR A 6 -6.75 -9.59 -13.71
C TYR A 6 -7.69 -8.97 -12.68
N LEU A 7 -8.91 -9.48 -12.55
CA LEU A 7 -9.85 -8.99 -11.53
C LEU A 7 -9.33 -9.24 -10.11
N VAL A 8 -8.73 -10.41 -9.86
CA VAL A 8 -8.15 -10.75 -8.55
C VAL A 8 -6.96 -9.83 -8.25
N PHE A 9 -6.01 -9.68 -9.18
CA PHE A 9 -4.85 -8.79 -8.99
C PHE A 9 -5.29 -7.33 -8.82
N GLY A 10 -6.19 -6.85 -9.67
CA GLY A 10 -6.75 -5.50 -9.58
C GLY A 10 -7.36 -5.22 -8.21
N THR A 11 -8.17 -6.16 -7.71
CA THR A 11 -8.78 -6.05 -6.37
C THR A 11 -7.71 -5.97 -5.27
N ILE A 12 -6.71 -6.84 -5.29
CA ILE A 12 -5.63 -6.85 -4.31
C ILE A 12 -4.86 -5.52 -4.30
N PHE A 13 -4.49 -5.00 -5.48
CA PHE A 13 -3.77 -3.74 -5.60
C PHE A 13 -4.59 -2.56 -5.08
N ILE A 14 -5.89 -2.50 -5.38
CA ILE A 14 -6.79 -1.45 -4.86
C ILE A 14 -6.90 -1.55 -3.33
N THR A 15 -7.13 -2.75 -2.78
CA THR A 15 -7.26 -2.93 -1.33
C THR A 15 -5.97 -2.53 -0.59
N LEU A 16 -4.81 -2.96 -1.08
CA LEU A 16 -3.50 -2.59 -0.51
C LEU A 16 -3.22 -1.09 -0.63
N GLY A 17 -3.62 -0.48 -1.74
CA GLY A 17 -3.49 0.96 -1.95
C GLY A 17 -4.35 1.78 -0.99
N ILE A 18 -5.61 1.38 -0.80
CA ILE A 18 -6.52 1.98 0.19
C ILE A 18 -5.95 1.81 1.61
N LEU A 19 -5.53 0.60 1.98
CA LEU A 19 -4.93 0.32 3.30
C LEU A 19 -3.72 1.21 3.56
N SER A 20 -2.84 1.38 2.55
CA SER A 20 -1.65 2.22 2.67
C SER A 20 -1.97 3.71 2.86
N ARG A 21 -3.15 4.19 2.45
CA ARG A 21 -3.58 5.59 2.69
C ARG A 21 -4.31 5.76 4.01
N ILE A 22 -5.14 4.80 4.43
CA ILE A 22 -5.88 4.84 5.71
C ILE A 22 -4.95 4.59 6.90
N LYS A 23 -4.03 3.62 6.76
CA LYS A 23 -3.06 3.26 7.81
C LYS A 23 -1.62 3.28 7.25
N PRO A 24 -1.07 4.46 6.94
CA PRO A 24 0.26 4.59 6.33
C PRO A 24 1.39 4.07 7.23
N THR A 25 1.18 4.04 8.55
CA THR A 25 2.14 3.54 9.53
C THR A 25 2.14 2.02 9.69
N PHE A 26 1.14 1.32 9.14
CA PHE A 26 1.00 -0.13 9.29
C PHE A 26 2.24 -0.89 8.77
N GLY A 27 2.75 -0.51 7.61
CA GLY A 27 3.95 -1.12 7.04
C GLY A 27 5.21 -0.87 7.86
N TRP A 28 5.30 0.30 8.51
CA TRP A 28 6.41 0.65 9.38
C TRP A 28 6.37 -0.15 10.68
N ASN A 29 5.20 -0.25 11.30
CA ASN A 29 4.98 -1.05 12.52
C ASN A 29 5.37 -2.52 12.32
N MET A 30 5.12 -3.10 11.15
CA MET A 30 5.48 -4.49 10.86
C MET A 30 6.97 -4.69 10.55
N ASN A 31 7.63 -3.74 9.86
CA ASN A 31 8.93 -3.98 9.25
C ASN A 31 10.09 -3.20 9.87
N GLU A 32 9.81 -2.03 10.44
CA GLU A 32 10.85 -1.08 10.87
C GLU A 32 10.79 -0.79 12.37
N ALA A 33 9.59 -0.83 12.98
CA ALA A 33 9.41 -0.51 14.40
C ALA A 33 10.24 -1.37 15.36
N TRP A 34 10.51 -2.64 15.01
CA TRP A 34 11.34 -3.52 15.84
C TRP A 34 12.85 -3.24 15.73
N LYS A 35 13.29 -2.44 14.75
CA LYS A 35 14.72 -2.16 14.49
C LYS A 35 15.23 -0.90 15.18
N VAL A 36 14.32 0.00 15.56
CA VAL A 36 14.66 1.24 16.26
C VAL A 36 14.62 1.00 17.77
N LYS A 37 15.56 1.63 18.48
CA LYS A 37 15.51 1.73 19.94
C LYS A 37 14.59 2.89 20.28
N ASP A 38 13.64 2.66 21.18
CA ASP A 38 12.60 3.61 21.63
C ASP A 38 11.35 3.69 20.75
N ASP A 39 10.28 4.37 21.22
CA ASP A 39 9.02 4.63 20.51
C ASP A 39 9.19 5.64 19.35
N SER A 40 10.23 5.43 18.54
CA SER A 40 10.57 6.31 17.42
C SER A 40 9.50 6.21 16.33
N GLU A 41 8.67 7.23 16.15
CA GLU A 41 7.61 7.21 15.14
C GLU A 41 8.13 7.33 13.69
N PRO A 42 7.38 6.82 12.68
CA PRO A 42 7.72 7.02 11.28
C PRO A 42 7.71 8.50 10.91
N SER A 43 8.71 8.94 10.16
CA SER A 43 8.80 10.33 9.70
C SER A 43 7.66 10.72 8.76
N ASP A 44 7.36 12.02 8.70
CA ASP A 44 6.36 12.56 7.77
C ASP A 44 6.65 12.19 6.32
N ALA A 45 7.93 12.23 5.92
CA ALA A 45 8.38 11.81 4.59
C ALA A 45 8.05 10.34 4.31
N TYR A 46 8.20 9.45 5.31
CA TYR A 46 7.78 8.05 5.17
C TYR A 46 6.26 7.96 4.98
N ILE A 47 5.48 8.66 5.80
CA ILE A 47 4.02 8.66 5.73
C ILE A 47 3.54 9.14 4.36
N GLU A 48 4.12 10.22 3.83
CA GLU A 48 3.80 10.76 2.50
C GLU A 48 4.19 9.78 1.39
N ALA A 49 5.39 9.19 1.45
CA ALA A 49 5.82 8.18 0.50
C ALA A 49 4.90 6.95 0.49
N ARG A 50 4.42 6.50 1.66
CA ARG A 50 3.45 5.40 1.77
C ARG A 50 2.09 5.77 1.19
N LYS A 51 1.61 6.99 1.43
CA LYS A 51 0.35 7.48 0.82
C LYS A 51 0.47 7.59 -0.69
N PHE A 52 1.60 8.06 -1.21
CA PHE A 52 1.87 8.15 -2.63
C PHE A 52 1.95 6.77 -3.28
N GLY A 53 2.71 5.83 -2.69
CA GLY A 53 2.75 4.45 -3.15
C GLY A 53 1.37 3.79 -3.13
N GLY A 54 0.54 4.09 -2.13
CA GLY A 54 -0.85 3.65 -2.07
C GLY A 54 -1.71 4.19 -3.21
N PHE A 55 -1.54 5.46 -3.60
CA PHE A 55 -2.21 6.03 -4.77
C PHE A 55 -1.80 5.32 -6.06
N ILE A 56 -0.49 5.09 -6.27
CA ILE A 56 0.01 4.35 -7.43
C ILE A 56 -0.55 2.92 -7.48
N ALA A 57 -0.62 2.23 -6.34
CA ALA A 57 -1.21 0.89 -6.26
C ALA A 57 -2.69 0.87 -6.69
N ILE A 58 -3.48 1.88 -6.30
CA ILE A 58 -4.87 2.01 -6.76
C ILE A 58 -4.93 2.19 -8.27
N VAL A 59 -4.09 3.06 -8.85
CA VAL A 59 -4.04 3.29 -10.31
C VAL A 59 -3.69 2.01 -11.06
N ILE A 60 -2.68 1.27 -10.61
CA ILE A 60 -2.30 -0.03 -11.19
C ILE A 60 -3.47 -1.03 -11.08
N GLY A 61 -4.14 -1.07 -9.92
CA GLY A 61 -5.27 -1.95 -9.72
C GLY A 61 -6.44 -1.64 -10.68
N LEU A 62 -6.77 -0.37 -10.86
CA LEU A 62 -7.77 0.08 -11.84
C LEU A 62 -7.38 -0.27 -13.27
N PHE A 63 -6.08 -0.18 -13.61
CA PHE A 63 -5.58 -0.58 -14.92
C PHE A 63 -5.83 -2.07 -15.19
N PHE A 64 -5.69 -2.96 -14.20
CA PHE A 64 -6.03 -4.38 -14.36
C PHE A 64 -7.52 -4.63 -14.64
N PHE A 65 -8.44 -3.76 -14.18
CA PHE A 65 -9.85 -3.88 -14.53
C PHE A 65 -10.17 -3.43 -15.96
N ALA A 66 -9.27 -2.65 -16.58
CA ALA A 66 -9.41 -2.17 -17.95
C ALA A 66 -8.80 -3.11 -19.00
N LEU A 67 -8.11 -4.18 -18.58
CA LEU A 67 -7.49 -5.21 -19.42
C LEU A 67 -8.38 -6.46 -19.56
#